data_AF-A0A922SA92-F1
#
_entry.id   AF-A0A922SA92-F1
#
_cell.length_a   1.000
_cell.length_b   1.000
_cell.length_c   1.000
_cell.angle_alpha   90.00
_cell.angle_beta   90.00
_cell.angle_gamma   90.00
#
_symmetry.space_group_name_H-M   'P 1'
#
loop_
_entity.id
_entity.type
_entity.pdbx_description
1 polymer ?
#
loop_
_entity_poly.entity_id
_entity_poly.type
_entity_poly.pdbx_seq_one_letter_code
_entity_poly.pdbx_strand_id
1 'polypeptide(L)'
;MARYFENTSTFNFSWDQVTRGYWKRYPNPQRQDKGDDDNIALNNFFPFSTHVLSEDTWSREVKDGCLYTKRVLTKTNRVPKWGE
;
A
#
# COMPACT_ATOMS: atom_id res chain seq x y z
N MET A 1 -24.67 -4.58 9.33
CA MET A 1 -24.15 -5.78 10.02
C MET A 1 -22.63 -5.73 9.97
N ALA A 2 -21.95 -5.70 11.11
CA ALA A 2 -20.48 -5.69 11.14
C ALA A 2 -19.94 -7.04 10.65
N ARG A 3 -18.85 -7.03 9.87
CA ARG A 3 -18.11 -8.23 9.45
C ARG A 3 -16.70 -8.14 10.02
N TYR A 4 -16.18 -9.27 10.49
CA TYR A 4 -14.81 -9.39 11.03
C TYR A 4 -13.95 -10.17 10.03
N PHE A 5 -12.72 -9.72 9.81
CA PHE A 5 -11.71 -10.38 8.98
C PHE A 5 -10.33 -10.22 9.63
N GLU A 6 -9.52 -11.28 9.60
CA GLU A 6 -8.18 -11.33 10.20
C GLU A 6 -7.22 -12.11 9.29
N ASN A 7 -5.97 -11.66 9.22
CA ASN A 7 -4.86 -12.31 8.50
C ASN A 7 -3.53 -11.99 9.19
N THR A 8 -2.60 -12.94 9.19
CA THR A 8 -1.25 -12.82 9.74
C THR A 8 -0.20 -13.08 8.67
N SER A 9 0.84 -12.26 8.60
CA SER A 9 1.95 -12.42 7.65
C SER A 9 3.28 -12.10 8.34
N THR A 10 4.33 -12.83 7.98
CA THR A 10 5.69 -12.68 8.54
C THR A 10 6.63 -12.10 7.50
N PHE A 11 7.36 -11.05 7.87
CA PHE A 11 8.38 -10.42 7.03
C PHE A 11 9.78 -10.79 7.52
N ASN A 12 10.62 -11.30 6.62
CA ASN A 12 12.01 -11.66 6.92
C ASN A 12 12.94 -10.42 6.88
N PHE A 13 12.57 -9.37 7.61
CA PHE A 13 13.28 -8.09 7.70
C PHE A 13 13.29 -7.58 9.14
N SER A 14 14.25 -6.71 9.49
CA SER A 14 14.28 -6.10 10.81
C SER A 14 13.08 -5.16 11.02
N TRP A 15 12.74 -4.90 12.28
CA TRP A 15 11.67 -3.94 12.60
C TRP A 15 11.91 -2.56 11.98
N ASP A 16 13.14 -2.06 11.97
CA ASP A 16 13.49 -0.79 11.35
C ASP A 16 13.30 -0.80 9.83
N GLN A 17 13.51 -1.94 9.16
CA GLN A 17 13.26 -2.07 7.73
C GLN A 17 11.76 -2.11 7.44
N VAL A 18 10.99 -2.90 8.20
CA VAL A 18 9.53 -3.02 8.04
C VAL A 18 8.83 -1.68 8.30
N THR A 19 9.17 -1.00 9.39
CA THR A 19 8.58 0.31 9.73
C THR A 19 8.93 1.38 8.70
N ARG A 20 10.19 1.46 8.23
CA ARG A 20 10.56 2.35 7.13
C ARG A 20 9.81 2.02 5.85
N GLY A 21 9.65 0.73 5.54
CA GLY A 21 8.85 0.24 4.42
C GLY A 21 7.40 0.68 4.52
N TYR A 22 6.78 0.61 5.71
CA TYR A 22 5.42 1.10 5.93
C TYR A 22 5.26 2.59 5.60
N TRP A 23 6.20 3.44 6.03
CA TRP A 23 6.14 4.88 5.78
C TRP A 23 6.45 5.25 4.33
N LYS A 24 7.28 4.46 3.63
CA LYS A 24 7.71 4.68 2.24
C LYS A 24 7.02 3.75 1.24
N ARG A 25 5.89 3.13 1.61
CA ARG A 25 5.19 2.14 0.77
C ARG A 25 4.54 2.73 -0.48
N TYR A 26 4.39 4.06 -0.54
CA TYR A 26 3.84 4.76 -1.69
C TYR A 26 4.79 5.83 -2.21
N PRO A 27 4.91 5.95 -3.54
CA PRO A 27 4.47 4.96 -4.53
C PRO A 27 5.28 3.65 -4.39
N ASN A 28 4.67 2.48 -4.64
CA ASN A 28 5.43 1.22 -4.70
C ASN A 28 5.73 0.80 -6.15
N PRO A 29 6.92 0.23 -6.42
CA PRO A 29 7.28 -0.31 -7.73
C PRO A 29 6.59 -1.67 -8.04
N GLN A 30 6.71 -2.11 -9.30
CA GLN A 30 5.96 -3.19 -9.96
C GLN A 30 6.04 -4.58 -9.32
N ARG A 31 5.04 -5.42 -9.64
CA ARG A 31 5.25 -6.87 -9.79
C ARG A 31 6.06 -7.10 -11.06
N GLN A 32 7.27 -7.63 -10.95
CA GLN A 32 7.95 -8.18 -12.12
C GLN A 32 7.41 -9.60 -12.31
N ASP A 33 6.31 -9.72 -13.03
CA ASP A 33 5.87 -11.01 -13.52
C ASP A 33 6.90 -11.46 -14.56
N LYS A 34 7.81 -12.35 -14.15
CA LYS A 34 8.55 -13.17 -15.12
C LYS A 34 7.52 -14.10 -15.74
N GLY A 35 6.86 -13.65 -16.79
CA GLY A 35 6.21 -14.57 -17.72
C GLY A 35 7.29 -15.42 -18.35
N ASP A 36 7.05 -16.71 -18.50
CA ASP A 36 7.96 -17.67 -19.15
C ASP A 36 8.00 -17.50 -20.69
N ASP A 37 7.56 -16.33 -21.17
CA ASP A 37 7.20 -16.07 -22.56
C ASP A 37 7.98 -14.82 -23.03
N ASP A 38 9.07 -15.04 -23.77
CA ASP A 38 10.06 -14.04 -24.17
C ASP A 38 9.55 -12.94 -25.14
N ASN A 39 8.24 -12.74 -25.31
CA ASN A 39 7.72 -11.97 -26.44
C ASN A 39 6.48 -11.08 -26.27
N ILE A 40 6.08 -10.67 -25.07
CA ILE A 40 5.30 -9.41 -24.91
C ILE A 40 5.79 -8.64 -23.67
N ALA A 41 6.99 -8.07 -23.78
CA ALA A 41 7.43 -6.97 -22.92
C ALA A 41 7.09 -5.63 -23.58
N LEU A 42 5.79 -5.36 -23.80
CA LEU A 42 5.30 -4.02 -24.15
C LEU A 42 4.47 -3.47 -22.99
N ASN A 43 5.18 -2.77 -22.09
CA ASN A 43 4.77 -1.52 -21.44
C ASN A 43 3.45 -1.46 -20.67
N ASN A 44 3.09 -2.50 -19.93
CA ASN A 44 1.99 -2.41 -18.97
C ASN A 44 2.52 -2.43 -17.52
N PHE A 45 3.06 -1.27 -17.14
CA PHE A 45 3.71 -0.98 -15.87
C PHE A 45 2.64 -0.65 -14.81
N PHE A 46 2.15 -1.63 -14.04
CA PHE A 46 1.13 -1.38 -13.01
C PHE A 46 1.67 -1.56 -11.58
N PRO A 47 1.79 -0.49 -10.77
CA PRO A 47 2.14 -0.61 -9.35
C PRO A 47 1.07 -1.37 -8.57
N PHE A 48 1.45 -2.11 -7.52
CA PHE A 48 0.49 -2.87 -6.68
C PHE A 48 -0.57 -1.99 -6.01
N SER A 49 -0.34 -0.67 -5.98
CA SER A 49 -1.27 0.30 -5.39
C SER A 49 -1.52 1.50 -6.31
N THR A 50 -1.74 1.26 -7.61
CA THR A 50 -2.22 2.28 -8.58
C THR A 50 -3.42 3.08 -8.11
N HIS A 51 -4.26 2.49 -7.27
CA HIS A 51 -5.48 3.12 -6.79
C HIS A 51 -5.23 4.21 -5.73
N VAL A 52 -3.99 4.42 -5.27
CA VAL A 52 -3.62 5.49 -4.32
C VAL A 52 -3.12 6.70 -5.11
N LEU A 53 -3.81 7.84 -5.00
CA LEU A 53 -3.50 9.06 -5.75
C LEU A 53 -2.58 10.02 -4.99
N SER A 54 -2.83 10.20 -3.69
CA SER A 54 -2.04 11.09 -2.83
C SER A 54 -2.00 10.55 -1.41
N GLU A 55 -0.97 10.93 -0.67
CA GLU A 55 -0.80 10.62 0.75
C GLU A 55 -0.12 11.78 1.47
N ASP A 56 -0.81 12.32 2.47
CA ASP A 56 -0.35 13.47 3.26
C ASP A 56 -0.30 13.12 4.75
N THR A 57 0.60 13.77 5.49
CA THR A 57 0.63 13.67 6.96
C THR A 57 -0.13 14.84 7.56
N TRP A 58 -1.27 14.56 8.20
CA TRP A 58 -2.10 15.58 8.84
C TRP A 58 -1.51 16.03 10.19
N SER A 59 -1.06 15.08 11.00
CA SER A 59 -0.46 15.37 12.30
C SER A 59 0.53 14.28 12.69
N ARG A 60 1.59 14.66 13.40
CA ARG A 60 2.60 13.74 13.92
C ARG A 60 3.21 14.27 15.20
N GLU A 61 3.27 13.42 16.21
CA GLU A 61 3.85 13.75 17.51
C GLU A 61 4.43 12.50 18.20
N VAL A 62 5.40 12.71 19.08
CA VAL A 62 5.93 11.65 19.96
C VAL A 62 5.38 11.87 21.36
N LYS A 63 4.75 10.84 21.92
CA LYS A 63 4.23 10.82 23.29
C LYS A 63 4.71 9.54 23.97
N ASP A 64 5.34 9.67 25.13
CA ASP A 64 5.84 8.54 25.93
C ASP A 64 6.70 7.55 25.13
N GLY A 65 7.52 8.07 24.21
CA GLY A 65 8.38 7.26 23.33
C GLY A 65 7.66 6.62 22.13
N CYS A 66 6.35 6.83 21.96
CA CYS A 66 5.57 6.33 20.83
C CYS A 66 5.27 7.41 19.79
N LEU A 67 5.42 7.08 18.50
CA LEU A 67 5.10 7.98 17.39
C LEU A 67 3.62 7.86 17.00
N TYR A 68 2.83 8.90 17.25
CA TYR A 68 1.46 9.01 16.80
C TYR A 68 1.44 9.76 15.47
N THR A 69 0.79 9.19 14.45
CA THR A 69 0.67 9.84 13.14
C THR A 69 -0.74 9.68 12.59
N LYS A 70 -1.32 10.78 12.09
CA LYS A 70 -2.54 10.77 11.27
C LYS A 70 -2.17 11.08 9.83
N ARG A 71 -2.63 10.25 8.90
CA ARG A 71 -2.42 10.43 7.45
C ARG A 71 -3.74 10.49 6.72
N VAL A 72 -3.78 11.24 5.63
CA VAL A 72 -4.92 11.30 4.70
C VAL A 72 -4.47 10.70 3.38
N LEU A 73 -5.26 9.77 2.83
CA LEU A 73 -4.99 9.13 1.56
C LEU A 73 -6.18 9.32 0.62
N THR A 74 -5.91 9.72 -0.62
CA THR A 74 -6.93 9.78 -1.68
C THR A 74 -6.84 8.53 -2.54
N LYS A 75 -7.97 7.86 -2.82
CA LYS A 75 -8.02 6.60 -3.58
C LYS A 75 -9.10 6.59 -4.66
N THR A 76 -8.89 5.83 -5.73
CA THR A 76 -9.82 5.69 -6.88
C THR A 76 -10.85 4.56 -6.73
N ASN A 77 -11.14 4.11 -5.50
CA ASN A 77 -12.04 2.99 -5.24
C ASN A 77 -13.41 3.24 -5.89
N ARG A 78 -13.79 2.38 -6.84
CA ARG A 78 -15.08 2.45 -7.53
C ARG A 78 -16.16 1.78 -6.71
N VAL A 79 -17.37 2.35 -6.74
CA VAL A 79 -18.56 1.69 -6.21
C VAL A 79 -18.86 0.47 -7.10
N PRO A 80 -19.27 -0.67 -6.55
CA PRO A 80 -19.73 -1.79 -7.37
C PRO A 80 -20.93 -1.37 -8.24
N LYS A 81 -21.05 -1.92 -9.46
CA LYS A 81 -22.09 -1.57 -10.45
C LYS A 81 -23.54 -1.57 -9.93
N TRP A 82 -23.85 -2.41 -8.94
CA TRP A 82 -25.20 -2.49 -8.38
C TRP A 82 -25.54 -1.33 -7.42
N GLY A 83 -24.54 -0.53 -7.02
CA GLY A 83 -24.68 0.63 -6.16
C GLY A 83 -24.25 1.95 -6.82
N GLU A 84 -23.91 1.94 -8.11
CA GLU A 84 -23.86 3.14 -8.97
C GLU A 84 -25.28 3.63 -9.26
#